data_AF-A0A1I2J9R1-F1
#
_entry.id   AF-A0A1I2J9R1-F1
#
_cell.length_a   1.000
_cell.length_b   1.000
_cell.length_c   1.000
_cell.angle_alpha   90.00
_cell.angle_beta   90.00
_cell.angle_gamma   90.00
#
_symmetry.space_group_name_H-M   'P 1'
#
loop_
_entity.id
_entity.type
_entity.pdbx_description
1 polymer ?
#
loop_
_entity_poly.entity_id
_entity_poly.type
_entity_poly.pdbx_seq_one_letter_code
_entity_poly.pdbx_strand_id
1 'polypeptide(L)'
;MATLAQQAELLKLARLLRTTPERLGFLAKLDVMALRALRAHVTATLFDADRDLFQRLAASSKLLPAAVTALIAEKALGPLLCARIAGLLPAQRAADIATRLDDRFLADVCIELDPRQVRALIADVPVNRVVAVALELARRREYITMARFVDCLPQPALRGIIEALRDDTVLLRIGFFVEDPAALGAVIDLLPATRLRNMIVAALDDDAALWAEALALINAIPAEQRRRVASIAAALDDAHLAHLIERTQAQDLWEWLLPIVAEMDAAHHDRLAHVPALADDGVLEALILAADRKGLYPQLLPLVARMDAAVQTRAARVAERLGPAVVQHLNQALRGVAATA
;
A
#
# COMPACT_ATOMS: atom_id res chain seq x y z
N MET A 1 14.37 11.01 10.79
CA MET A 1 12.90 10.94 10.94
C MET A 1 12.45 9.56 10.51
N ALA A 2 11.47 8.95 11.19
CA ALA A 2 10.97 7.63 10.82
C ALA A 2 10.28 7.70 9.45
N THR A 3 10.59 6.77 8.55
CA THR A 3 9.92 6.66 7.25
C THR A 3 8.44 6.27 7.45
N LEU A 4 7.59 6.58 6.48
CA LEU A 4 6.17 6.17 6.48
C LEU A 4 6.02 4.65 6.74
N ALA A 5 6.92 3.84 6.16
CA ALA A 5 6.95 2.40 6.38
C ALA A 5 7.29 2.01 7.84
N GLN A 6 8.20 2.72 8.51
CA GLN A 6 8.50 2.49 9.93
C GLN A 6 7.32 2.85 10.82
N GLN A 7 6.64 3.98 10.53
CA GLN A 7 5.44 4.39 11.26
C GLN A 7 4.31 3.36 11.12
N ALA A 8 4.10 2.82 9.91
CA ALA A 8 3.13 1.76 9.67
C ALA A 8 3.43 0.50 10.50
N GLU A 9 4.69 0.05 10.58
CA GLU A 9 5.03 -1.13 11.39
C GLU A 9 4.91 -0.88 12.90
N LEU A 10 5.26 0.32 13.40
CA LEU A 10 5.05 0.69 14.80
C LEU A 10 3.56 0.68 15.16
N LEU A 11 2.71 1.17 14.27
CA LEU A 11 1.26 1.18 14.48
C LEU A 11 0.68 -0.24 14.49
N LYS A 12 1.16 -1.13 13.61
CA LYS A 12 0.81 -2.56 13.63
C LYS A 12 1.24 -3.23 14.94
N LEU A 13 2.45 -2.96 15.43
CA LEU A 13 2.97 -3.53 16.67
C LEU A 13 2.23 -2.99 17.90
N ALA A 14 1.91 -1.69 17.91
CA ALA A 14 1.12 -1.06 18.97
C ALA A 14 -0.25 -1.73 19.08
N ARG A 15 -0.88 -2.00 17.94
CA ARG A 15 -2.15 -2.70 17.87
C ARG A 15 -2.05 -4.14 18.41
N LEU A 16 -1.02 -4.90 18.01
CA LEU A 16 -0.76 -6.25 18.52
C LEU A 16 -0.60 -6.28 20.05
N LEU A 17 0.10 -5.29 20.61
CA LEU A 17 0.36 -5.17 22.04
C LEU A 17 -0.76 -4.44 22.82
N ARG A 18 -1.85 -4.07 22.14
CA ARG A 18 -2.97 -3.28 22.70
C ARG A 18 -2.49 -2.01 23.41
N THR A 19 -1.59 -1.28 22.75
CA THR A 19 -0.99 -0.03 23.24
C THR A 19 -1.01 1.05 22.16
N THR A 20 -0.42 2.22 22.45
CA THR A 20 -0.36 3.34 21.49
C THR A 20 1.01 3.42 20.81
N PRO A 21 1.10 3.92 19.55
CA PRO A 21 2.37 4.05 18.84
C PRO A 21 3.40 4.92 19.59
N GLU A 22 2.95 5.92 20.35
CA GLU A 22 3.80 6.83 21.11
C GLU A 22 4.57 6.09 22.21
N ARG A 23 3.93 5.11 22.85
CA ARG A 23 4.60 4.24 23.84
C ARG A 23 5.67 3.36 23.23
N LEU A 24 5.58 3.09 21.92
CA LEU A 24 6.57 2.34 21.16
C LEU A 24 7.58 3.25 20.44
N GLY A 25 7.58 4.56 20.69
CA GLY A 25 8.46 5.52 20.01
C GLY A 25 9.96 5.20 20.12
N PHE A 26 10.37 4.53 21.20
CA PHE A 26 11.75 4.08 21.40
C PHE A 26 12.22 3.02 20.38
N LEU A 27 11.28 2.36 19.69
CA LEU A 27 11.55 1.40 18.61
C LEU A 27 11.73 2.06 17.24
N ALA A 28 11.45 3.36 17.09
CA ALA A 28 11.61 4.09 15.84
C ALA A 28 13.07 4.15 15.32
N LYS A 29 14.03 3.74 16.14
CA LYS A 29 15.45 3.57 15.78
C LYS A 29 15.74 2.28 14.97
N LEU A 30 14.80 1.34 14.94
CA LEU A 30 14.94 0.09 14.20
C LEU A 30 14.51 0.28 12.73
N ASP A 31 15.15 -0.44 11.81
CA ASP A 31 14.69 -0.48 10.43
C ASP A 31 13.36 -1.25 10.28
N VAL A 32 12.72 -1.12 9.11
CA VAL A 32 11.41 -1.74 8.82
C VAL A 32 11.47 -3.26 8.89
N MET A 33 12.56 -3.89 8.45
CA MET A 33 12.71 -5.34 8.46
C MET A 33 12.81 -5.88 9.89
N ALA A 34 13.57 -5.20 10.75
CA ALA A 34 13.69 -5.50 12.17
C ALA A 34 12.36 -5.31 12.91
N LEU A 35 11.61 -4.25 12.61
CA LEU A 35 10.26 -4.05 13.16
C LEU A 35 9.30 -5.16 12.75
N ARG A 36 9.33 -5.58 11.48
CA ARG A 36 8.55 -6.73 10.98
C ARG A 36 8.95 -8.03 11.69
N ALA A 37 10.25 -8.28 11.83
CA ALA A 37 10.76 -9.47 12.51
C ALA A 37 10.35 -9.48 13.99
N LEU A 38 10.46 -8.35 14.69
CA LEU A 38 10.01 -8.20 16.08
C LEU A 38 8.52 -8.49 16.20
N ARG A 39 7.69 -7.88 15.34
CA ARG A 39 6.24 -8.12 15.34
C ARG A 39 5.92 -9.59 15.08
N ALA A 40 6.62 -10.24 14.16
CA ALA A 40 6.45 -11.67 13.90
C ALA A 40 6.81 -12.53 15.14
N HIS A 41 7.90 -12.22 15.85
CA HIS A 41 8.30 -12.93 17.08
C HIS A 41 7.34 -12.69 18.24
N VAL A 42 6.91 -11.44 18.45
CA VAL A 42 5.90 -11.09 19.47
C VAL A 42 4.60 -11.82 19.17
N THR A 43 4.20 -11.87 17.90
CA THR A 43 3.05 -12.68 17.47
C THR A 43 3.28 -14.14 17.85
N ALA A 44 4.36 -14.79 17.40
CA ALA A 44 4.63 -16.19 17.73
C ALA A 44 4.57 -16.46 19.26
N THR A 45 5.25 -15.63 20.05
CA THR A 45 5.31 -15.78 21.52
C THR A 45 3.94 -15.64 22.19
N LEU A 46 3.16 -14.63 21.79
CA LEU A 46 1.80 -14.43 22.31
C LEU A 46 0.84 -15.53 21.86
N PHE A 47 1.12 -16.21 20.75
CA PHE A 47 0.30 -17.30 20.22
C PHE A 47 0.72 -18.68 20.78
N ASP A 48 1.98 -18.87 21.15
CA ASP A 48 2.51 -20.16 21.59
C ASP A 48 2.29 -20.46 23.09
N ALA A 49 2.12 -19.44 23.93
CA ALA A 49 2.05 -19.60 25.40
C ALA A 49 0.90 -20.51 25.90
N ASP A 50 -0.25 -20.55 25.22
CA ASP A 50 -1.44 -21.33 25.63
C ASP A 50 -1.84 -22.40 24.60
N ARG A 51 -0.91 -22.79 23.71
CA ARG A 51 -1.18 -23.66 22.56
C ARG A 51 -1.82 -25.00 22.94
N ASP A 52 -1.38 -25.64 24.01
CA ASP A 52 -1.91 -26.93 24.47
C ASP A 52 -3.38 -26.86 24.92
N LEU A 53 -3.77 -25.78 25.59
CA LEU A 53 -5.16 -25.55 26.00
C LEU A 53 -6.05 -25.37 24.76
N PHE A 54 -5.61 -24.57 23.80
CA PHE A 54 -6.36 -24.31 22.58
C PHE A 54 -6.46 -25.55 21.68
N GLN A 55 -5.43 -26.40 21.63
CA GLN A 55 -5.49 -27.69 20.93
C GLN A 55 -6.54 -28.62 21.53
N ARG A 56 -6.66 -28.68 22.86
CA ARG A 56 -7.70 -29.48 23.53
C ARG A 56 -9.10 -28.96 23.19
N LEU A 57 -9.29 -27.64 23.22
CA LEU A 57 -10.56 -27.02 22.84
C LEU A 57 -10.89 -27.28 21.36
N ALA A 58 -9.92 -27.13 20.46
CA ALA A 58 -10.07 -27.43 19.04
C ALA A 58 -10.44 -28.91 18.81
N ALA A 59 -9.79 -29.84 19.51
CA ALA A 59 -10.10 -31.26 19.44
C ALA A 59 -11.53 -31.57 19.94
N SER A 60 -11.95 -30.96 21.04
CA SER A 60 -13.32 -31.14 21.58
C SER A 60 -14.40 -30.57 20.68
N SER A 61 -14.06 -29.60 19.80
CA SER A 61 -15.05 -29.00 18.89
C SER A 61 -15.74 -30.06 18.03
N LYS A 62 -15.06 -31.16 17.67
CA LYS A 62 -15.59 -32.24 16.82
C LYS A 62 -16.80 -32.94 17.43
N LEU A 63 -16.98 -32.84 18.75
CA LEU A 63 -18.06 -33.50 19.49
C LEU A 63 -19.40 -32.78 19.36
N LEU A 64 -19.40 -31.52 18.93
CA LEU A 64 -20.60 -30.68 18.84
C LEU A 64 -20.97 -30.38 17.37
N PRO A 65 -22.24 -30.11 17.04
CA PRO A 65 -22.60 -29.56 15.73
C PRO A 65 -21.99 -28.17 15.50
N ALA A 66 -21.75 -27.81 14.23
CA ALA A 66 -21.15 -26.52 13.88
C ALA A 66 -22.00 -25.32 14.36
N ALA A 67 -23.33 -25.41 14.30
CA ALA A 67 -24.24 -24.36 14.77
C ALA A 67 -24.15 -24.14 16.29
N VAL A 68 -24.04 -25.21 17.08
CA VAL A 68 -23.86 -25.11 18.54
C VAL A 68 -22.49 -24.52 18.85
N THR A 69 -21.46 -24.92 18.10
CA THR A 69 -20.09 -24.39 18.28
C THR A 69 -20.05 -22.88 17.97
N ALA A 70 -20.72 -22.45 16.90
CA ALA A 70 -20.84 -21.03 16.54
C ALA A 70 -21.55 -20.22 17.64
N LEU A 71 -22.65 -20.75 18.20
CA LEU A 71 -23.36 -20.09 19.30
C LEU A 71 -22.47 -19.93 20.55
N ILE A 72 -21.72 -20.97 20.92
CA ILE A 72 -20.79 -20.91 22.06
C ILE A 72 -19.65 -19.93 21.77
N ALA A 73 -19.14 -19.91 20.54
CA ALA A 73 -18.11 -18.97 20.09
C ALA A 73 -18.54 -17.52 20.34
N GLU A 74 -19.75 -17.15 19.89
CA GLU A 74 -20.28 -15.79 20.04
C GLU A 74 -20.63 -15.41 21.48
N LYS A 75 -21.18 -16.36 22.25
CA LYS A 75 -21.77 -16.06 23.56
C LYS A 75 -20.83 -16.27 24.74
N ALA A 76 -19.78 -17.09 24.60
CA ALA A 76 -18.94 -17.50 25.72
C ALA A 76 -17.43 -17.33 25.49
N LEU A 77 -16.91 -17.61 24.30
CA LEU A 77 -15.46 -17.58 24.04
C LEU A 77 -14.95 -16.17 23.68
N GLY A 78 -15.75 -15.43 22.91
CA GLY A 78 -15.36 -14.10 22.42
C GLY A 78 -14.29 -14.13 21.32
N PRO A 79 -14.01 -12.98 20.68
CA PRO A 79 -13.26 -12.94 19.41
C PRO A 79 -11.82 -13.43 19.49
N LEU A 80 -11.11 -13.07 20.56
CA LEU A 80 -9.71 -13.43 20.75
C LEU A 80 -9.53 -14.96 20.81
N LEU A 81 -10.29 -15.64 21.66
CA LEU A 81 -10.18 -17.10 21.81
C LEU A 81 -10.59 -17.82 20.53
N CYS A 82 -11.65 -17.35 19.86
CA CYS A 82 -12.06 -17.87 18.56
C CYS A 82 -10.92 -17.77 17.53
N ALA A 83 -10.23 -16.62 17.47
CA ALA A 83 -9.11 -16.43 16.56
C ALA A 83 -7.93 -17.39 16.86
N ARG A 84 -7.63 -17.63 18.14
CA ARG A 84 -6.56 -18.58 18.54
C ARG A 84 -6.90 -20.03 18.21
N ILE A 85 -8.17 -20.40 18.35
CA ILE A 85 -8.64 -21.76 18.07
C ILE A 85 -8.79 -22.01 16.57
N ALA A 86 -9.16 -20.99 15.78
CA ALA A 86 -9.47 -21.13 14.35
C ALA A 86 -8.34 -21.80 13.54
N GLY A 87 -7.08 -21.41 13.77
CA GLY A 87 -5.91 -21.99 13.09
C GLY A 87 -5.56 -23.42 13.51
N LEU A 88 -6.18 -23.93 14.58
CA LEU A 88 -5.96 -25.30 15.10
C LEU A 88 -7.06 -26.27 14.69
N LEU A 89 -8.15 -25.75 14.11
CA LEU A 89 -9.26 -26.56 13.61
C LEU A 89 -8.97 -27.08 12.20
N PRO A 90 -9.46 -28.26 11.82
CA PRO A 90 -9.49 -28.67 10.41
C PRO A 90 -10.20 -27.62 9.55
N ALA A 91 -9.61 -27.24 8.41
CA ALA A 91 -10.04 -26.13 7.56
C ALA A 91 -11.54 -26.14 7.26
N GLN A 92 -12.05 -27.26 6.73
CA GLN A 92 -13.47 -27.44 6.43
C GLN A 92 -14.38 -27.16 7.64
N ARG A 93 -14.01 -27.67 8.82
CA ARG A 93 -14.82 -27.50 10.03
C ARG A 93 -14.81 -26.07 10.52
N ALA A 94 -13.66 -25.41 10.41
CA ALA A 94 -13.52 -24.01 10.78
C ALA A 94 -14.33 -23.11 9.83
N ALA A 95 -14.33 -23.40 8.53
CA ALA A 95 -15.18 -22.73 7.55
C ALA A 95 -16.68 -22.96 7.81
N ASP A 96 -17.08 -24.19 8.16
CA ASP A 96 -18.45 -24.50 8.55
C ASP A 96 -18.90 -23.68 9.78
N ILE A 97 -18.04 -23.50 10.77
CA ILE A 97 -18.35 -22.65 11.94
C ILE A 97 -18.43 -21.18 11.49
N ALA A 98 -17.44 -20.70 10.73
CA ALA A 98 -17.37 -19.31 10.28
C ALA A 98 -18.60 -18.88 9.48
N THR A 99 -19.16 -19.74 8.62
CA THR A 99 -20.36 -19.44 7.82
C THR A 99 -21.63 -19.21 8.65
N ARG A 100 -21.62 -19.63 9.92
CA ARG A 100 -22.74 -19.54 10.88
C ARG A 100 -22.58 -18.42 11.91
N LEU A 101 -21.40 -17.81 11.98
CA LEU A 101 -21.16 -16.66 12.85
C LEU A 101 -21.80 -15.40 12.25
N ASP A 102 -22.21 -14.48 13.13
CA ASP A 102 -22.62 -13.13 12.77
C ASP A 102 -21.46 -12.35 12.12
N ASP A 103 -21.76 -11.56 11.09
CA ASP A 103 -20.75 -10.84 10.31
C ASP A 103 -19.97 -9.82 11.19
N ARG A 104 -20.63 -9.22 12.19
CA ARG A 104 -19.96 -8.26 13.11
C ARG A 104 -19.00 -8.97 14.05
N PHE A 105 -19.41 -10.11 14.59
CA PHE A 105 -18.56 -10.92 15.44
C PHE A 105 -17.40 -11.51 14.66
N LEU A 106 -17.64 -12.01 13.44
CA LEU A 106 -16.58 -12.54 12.59
C LEU A 106 -15.57 -11.46 12.18
N ALA A 107 -16.01 -10.22 11.97
CA ALA A 107 -15.11 -9.08 11.80
C ALA A 107 -14.22 -8.85 13.04
N ASP A 108 -14.76 -8.97 14.27
CA ASP A 108 -13.96 -8.89 15.50
C ASP A 108 -12.93 -10.03 15.57
N VAL A 109 -13.31 -11.25 15.17
CA VAL A 109 -12.40 -12.40 15.10
C VAL A 109 -11.27 -12.12 14.11
N CYS A 110 -11.57 -11.56 12.94
CA CYS A 110 -10.57 -11.22 11.92
C CYS A 110 -9.52 -10.22 12.42
N ILE A 111 -9.87 -9.28 13.31
CA ILE A 111 -8.91 -8.33 13.89
C ILE A 111 -7.84 -9.06 14.73
N GLU A 112 -8.26 -10.07 15.47
CA GLU A 112 -7.40 -10.86 16.38
C GLU A 112 -6.66 -11.99 15.66
N LEU A 113 -7.11 -12.36 14.45
CA LEU A 113 -6.61 -13.50 13.69
C LEU A 113 -5.23 -13.23 13.08
N ASP A 114 -4.43 -14.30 12.92
CA ASP A 114 -3.25 -14.31 12.06
C ASP A 114 -3.61 -14.97 10.72
N PRO A 115 -3.71 -14.22 9.61
CA PRO A 115 -4.15 -14.73 8.31
C PRO A 115 -3.31 -15.89 7.78
N ARG A 116 -2.01 -15.93 8.16
CA ARG A 116 -1.08 -17.00 7.76
C ARG A 116 -1.50 -18.37 8.29
N GLN A 117 -2.16 -18.41 9.45
CA GLN A 117 -2.58 -19.64 10.11
C GLN A 117 -3.91 -20.17 9.56
N VAL A 118 -4.66 -19.35 8.82
CA VAL A 118 -6.01 -19.68 8.34
C VAL A 118 -6.15 -19.66 6.82
N ARG A 119 -5.05 -19.58 6.06
CA ARG A 119 -5.10 -19.57 4.58
C ARG A 119 -5.91 -20.74 4.00
N ALA A 120 -5.74 -21.95 4.54
CA ALA A 120 -6.49 -23.13 4.10
C ALA A 120 -8.00 -23.01 4.42
N LEU A 121 -8.35 -22.49 5.61
CA LEU A 121 -9.73 -22.25 6.01
C LEU A 121 -10.41 -21.23 5.10
N ILE A 122 -9.73 -20.12 4.77
CA ILE A 122 -10.29 -19.03 3.96
C ILE A 122 -10.70 -19.52 2.58
N ALA A 123 -9.93 -20.46 2.00
CA ALA A 123 -10.25 -21.06 0.71
C ALA A 123 -11.59 -21.82 0.69
N ASP A 124 -12.00 -22.36 1.84
CA ASP A 124 -13.26 -23.11 2.00
C ASP A 124 -14.45 -22.20 2.36
N VAL A 125 -14.22 -20.93 2.69
CA VAL A 125 -15.29 -19.97 3.02
C VAL A 125 -15.96 -19.46 1.74
N PRO A 126 -17.30 -19.50 1.65
CA PRO A 126 -18.03 -18.93 0.52
C PRO A 126 -17.69 -17.47 0.25
N VAL A 127 -17.47 -17.11 -1.02
CA VAL A 127 -17.06 -15.76 -1.44
C VAL A 127 -17.98 -14.66 -0.90
N ASN A 128 -19.31 -14.88 -0.93
CA ASN A 128 -20.27 -13.90 -0.41
C ASN A 128 -20.10 -13.63 1.08
N ARG A 129 -19.67 -14.62 1.87
CA ARG A 129 -19.35 -14.42 3.30
C ARG A 129 -18.07 -13.63 3.49
N VAL A 130 -17.04 -13.95 2.72
CA VAL A 130 -15.79 -13.18 2.75
C VAL A 130 -16.03 -11.71 2.39
N VAL A 131 -16.84 -11.45 1.36
CA VAL A 131 -17.24 -10.09 0.96
C VAL A 131 -18.03 -9.38 2.06
N ALA A 132 -19.01 -10.04 2.68
CA ALA A 132 -19.80 -9.44 3.77
C ALA A 132 -18.91 -8.99 4.95
N VAL A 133 -17.97 -9.83 5.37
CA VAL A 133 -17.03 -9.49 6.46
C VAL A 133 -16.06 -8.38 6.04
N ALA A 134 -15.57 -8.40 4.79
CA ALA A 134 -14.70 -7.34 4.27
C ALA A 134 -15.42 -5.99 4.23
N LEU A 135 -16.70 -5.95 3.86
CA LEU A 135 -17.51 -4.73 3.90
C LEU A 135 -17.72 -4.23 5.33
N GLU A 136 -17.94 -5.13 6.30
CA GLU A 136 -18.06 -4.75 7.70
C GLU A 136 -16.74 -4.19 8.27
N LEU A 137 -15.59 -4.79 7.91
CA LEU A 137 -14.27 -4.27 8.26
C LEU A 137 -14.03 -2.89 7.61
N ALA A 138 -14.37 -2.71 6.33
CA ALA A 138 -14.25 -1.42 5.65
C ALA A 138 -15.12 -0.34 6.30
N ARG A 139 -16.36 -0.68 6.68
CA ARG A 139 -17.29 0.21 7.41
C ARG A 139 -16.69 0.67 8.74
N ARG A 140 -15.93 -0.19 9.41
CA ARG A 140 -15.22 0.11 10.67
C ARG A 140 -13.86 0.78 10.46
N ARG A 141 -13.46 1.02 9.21
CA ARG A 141 -12.15 1.56 8.83
C ARG A 141 -10.98 0.66 9.25
N GLU A 142 -11.21 -0.64 9.26
CA GLU A 142 -10.21 -1.65 9.65
C GLU A 142 -9.24 -2.02 8.52
N TYR A 143 -8.67 -0.99 7.87
CA TYR A 143 -7.86 -1.14 6.66
C TYR A 143 -6.59 -1.99 6.87
N ILE A 144 -5.97 -1.88 8.05
CA ILE A 144 -4.78 -2.66 8.41
C ILE A 144 -5.13 -4.14 8.51
N THR A 145 -6.27 -4.46 9.13
CA THR A 145 -6.75 -5.85 9.21
C THR A 145 -6.98 -6.38 7.81
N MET A 146 -7.71 -5.64 6.97
CA MET A 146 -7.99 -6.04 5.59
C MET A 146 -6.70 -6.28 4.78
N ALA A 147 -5.72 -5.39 4.89
CA ALA A 147 -4.45 -5.49 4.18
C ALA A 147 -3.67 -6.76 4.54
N ARG A 148 -3.73 -7.22 5.80
CA ARG A 148 -3.10 -8.46 6.26
C ARG A 148 -3.68 -9.72 5.63
N PHE A 149 -4.90 -9.66 5.08
CA PHE A 149 -5.54 -10.80 4.43
C PHE A 149 -5.31 -10.84 2.91
N VAL A 150 -4.81 -9.77 2.28
CA VAL A 150 -4.73 -9.67 0.81
C VAL A 150 -3.94 -10.81 0.19
N ASP A 151 -2.84 -11.23 0.81
CA ASP A 151 -1.96 -12.31 0.34
C ASP A 151 -2.53 -13.72 0.55
N CYS A 152 -3.58 -13.87 1.35
CA CYS A 152 -4.18 -15.18 1.66
C CYS A 152 -5.58 -15.38 1.06
N LEU A 153 -6.17 -14.32 0.50
CA LEU A 153 -7.49 -14.37 -0.12
C LEU A 153 -7.42 -15.03 -1.52
N PRO A 154 -8.30 -15.99 -1.81
CA PRO A 154 -8.47 -16.51 -3.16
C PRO A 154 -8.87 -15.39 -4.14
N GLN A 155 -8.41 -15.47 -5.38
CA GLN A 155 -8.70 -14.46 -6.41
C GLN A 155 -10.21 -14.16 -6.60
N PRO A 156 -11.14 -15.14 -6.56
CA PRO A 156 -12.58 -14.85 -6.63
C PRO A 156 -13.08 -13.99 -5.46
N ALA A 157 -12.52 -14.17 -4.26
CA ALA A 157 -12.85 -13.35 -3.11
C ALA A 157 -12.31 -11.93 -3.23
N LEU A 158 -11.04 -11.77 -3.67
CA LEU A 158 -10.46 -10.45 -3.96
C LEU A 158 -11.30 -9.68 -4.98
N ARG A 159 -11.69 -10.32 -6.09
CA ARG A 159 -12.55 -9.71 -7.11
C ARG A 159 -13.89 -9.28 -6.53
N GLY A 160 -14.57 -10.16 -5.77
CA GLY A 160 -15.83 -9.83 -5.14
C GLY A 160 -15.74 -8.65 -4.15
N ILE A 161 -14.63 -8.55 -3.41
CA ILE A 161 -14.39 -7.42 -2.50
C ILE A 161 -14.18 -6.12 -3.29
N ILE A 162 -13.36 -6.14 -4.34
CA ILE A 162 -13.10 -4.97 -5.20
C ILE A 162 -14.38 -4.45 -5.85
N GLU A 163 -15.25 -5.36 -6.32
CA GLU A 163 -16.54 -5.01 -6.92
C GLU A 163 -17.52 -4.44 -5.90
N ALA A 164 -17.51 -4.97 -4.66
CA ALA A 164 -18.41 -4.52 -3.60
C ALA A 164 -17.96 -3.18 -2.98
N LEU A 165 -16.65 -2.92 -2.88
CA LEU A 165 -16.09 -1.67 -2.36
C LEU A 165 -16.08 -0.58 -3.44
N ARG A 166 -17.17 0.19 -3.52
CA ARG A 166 -17.32 1.26 -4.52
C ARG A 166 -16.49 2.51 -4.27
N ASP A 167 -16.00 2.69 -3.05
CA ASP A 167 -15.16 3.84 -2.67
C ASP A 167 -13.68 3.55 -3.01
N ASP A 168 -13.15 4.28 -3.98
CA ASP A 168 -11.75 4.19 -4.44
C ASP A 168 -10.75 4.60 -3.35
N THR A 169 -11.11 5.54 -2.48
CA THR A 169 -10.26 6.00 -1.37
C THR A 169 -10.08 4.89 -0.33
N VAL A 170 -11.11 4.06 -0.10
CA VAL A 170 -11.00 2.90 0.80
C VAL A 170 -10.01 1.87 0.26
N LEU A 171 -10.05 1.57 -1.04
CA LEU A 171 -9.11 0.64 -1.67
C LEU A 171 -7.67 1.15 -1.57
N LEU A 172 -7.46 2.44 -1.79
CA LEU A 172 -6.16 3.09 -1.64
C LEU A 172 -5.61 2.94 -0.22
N ARG A 173 -6.43 3.25 0.79
CA ARG A 173 -6.06 3.13 2.22
C ARG A 173 -5.75 1.69 2.63
N ILE A 174 -6.46 0.70 2.09
CA ILE A 174 -6.13 -0.71 2.31
C ILE A 174 -4.79 -1.04 1.67
N GLY A 175 -4.60 -0.65 0.40
CA GLY A 175 -3.37 -0.86 -0.35
C GLY A 175 -2.13 -0.41 0.42
N PHE A 176 -2.20 0.76 1.07
CA PHE A 176 -1.09 1.38 1.82
C PHE A 176 -0.49 0.44 2.88
N PHE A 177 -1.31 -0.41 3.48
CA PHE A 177 -0.88 -1.33 4.55
C PHE A 177 -0.47 -2.72 4.03
N VAL A 178 -0.61 -3.01 2.74
CA VAL A 178 -0.24 -4.30 2.14
C VAL A 178 1.28 -4.46 2.17
N GLU A 179 1.76 -5.58 2.69
CA GLU A 179 3.20 -5.82 2.90
C GLU A 179 3.89 -6.51 1.71
N ASP A 180 3.13 -7.26 0.91
CA ASP A 180 3.62 -8.04 -0.22
C ASP A 180 3.41 -7.30 -1.55
N PRO A 181 4.49 -6.82 -2.20
CA PRO A 181 4.44 -6.21 -3.53
C PRO A 181 3.75 -7.08 -4.59
N ALA A 182 3.93 -8.40 -4.55
CA ALA A 182 3.34 -9.30 -5.53
C ALA A 182 1.82 -9.38 -5.36
N ALA A 183 1.35 -9.49 -4.10
CA ALA A 183 -0.07 -9.44 -3.79
C ALA A 183 -0.70 -8.10 -4.20
N LEU A 184 -0.01 -6.98 -3.97
CA LEU A 184 -0.47 -5.67 -4.41
C LEU A 184 -0.54 -5.58 -5.95
N GLY A 185 0.46 -6.10 -6.66
CA GLY A 185 0.44 -6.21 -8.13
C GLY A 185 -0.77 -6.99 -8.64
N ALA A 186 -1.06 -8.14 -8.03
CA ALA A 186 -2.23 -8.96 -8.37
C ALA A 186 -3.56 -8.22 -8.16
N VAL A 187 -3.66 -7.37 -7.12
CA VAL A 187 -4.83 -6.51 -6.89
C VAL A 187 -4.94 -5.44 -7.99
N ILE A 188 -3.84 -4.81 -8.39
CA ILE A 188 -3.82 -3.83 -9.49
C ILE A 188 -4.31 -4.48 -10.79
N ASP A 189 -3.91 -5.71 -11.09
CA ASP A 189 -4.33 -6.44 -12.29
C ASP A 189 -5.84 -6.75 -12.33
N LEU A 190 -6.49 -6.85 -11.15
CA LEU A 190 -7.94 -7.02 -11.04
C LEU A 190 -8.72 -5.71 -11.22
N LEU A 191 -8.07 -4.55 -11.05
CA LEU A 191 -8.74 -3.25 -11.10
C LEU A 191 -8.89 -2.74 -12.54
N PRO A 192 -10.10 -2.30 -12.96
CA PRO A 192 -10.28 -1.59 -14.22
C PRO A 192 -9.49 -0.28 -14.27
N ALA A 193 -9.06 0.13 -15.47
CA ALA A 193 -8.30 1.38 -15.65
C ALA A 193 -9.05 2.62 -15.14
N THR A 194 -10.39 2.62 -15.25
CA THR A 194 -11.25 3.69 -14.72
C THR A 194 -11.18 3.81 -13.20
N ARG A 195 -11.11 2.68 -12.49
CA ARG A 195 -10.97 2.66 -11.02
C ARG A 195 -9.59 3.13 -10.58
N LEU A 196 -8.54 2.68 -11.27
CA LEU A 196 -7.18 3.19 -11.02
C LEU A 196 -7.09 4.70 -11.26
N ARG A 197 -7.73 5.21 -12.32
CA ARG A 197 -7.84 6.65 -12.58
C ARG A 197 -8.53 7.38 -11.41
N ASN A 198 -9.67 6.88 -10.97
CA ASN A 198 -10.41 7.47 -9.85
C ASN A 198 -9.60 7.46 -8.55
N MET A 199 -8.85 6.39 -8.27
CA MET A 199 -7.95 6.32 -7.11
C MET A 199 -6.86 7.39 -7.16
N ILE A 200 -6.26 7.62 -8.33
CA ILE A 200 -5.27 8.70 -8.53
C ILE A 200 -5.92 10.06 -8.26
N VAL A 201 -7.06 10.34 -8.87
CA VAL A 201 -7.79 11.61 -8.70
C VAL A 201 -8.19 11.82 -7.23
N ALA A 202 -8.74 10.79 -6.57
CA ALA A 202 -9.11 10.86 -5.16
C ALA A 202 -7.90 11.13 -4.26
N ALA A 203 -6.73 10.54 -4.54
CA ALA A 203 -5.50 10.83 -3.79
C ALA A 203 -5.03 12.28 -3.94
N LEU A 204 -5.30 12.90 -5.09
CA LEU A 204 -4.96 14.30 -5.36
C LEU A 204 -5.94 15.27 -4.67
N ASP A 205 -7.24 14.96 -4.70
CA ASP A 205 -8.31 15.84 -4.23
C ASP A 205 -8.55 15.78 -2.70
N ASP A 206 -8.19 14.69 -2.05
CA ASP A 206 -8.40 14.47 -0.60
C ASP A 206 -7.29 15.16 0.25
N ASP A 207 -7.18 14.83 1.53
CA ASP A 207 -6.19 15.38 2.47
C ASP A 207 -4.74 15.17 1.97
N ALA A 208 -3.84 16.09 2.35
CA ALA A 208 -2.44 16.10 1.91
C ALA A 208 -1.72 14.75 2.07
N ALA A 209 -2.05 13.97 3.11
CA ALA A 209 -1.40 12.70 3.39
C ALA A 209 -1.65 11.60 2.33
N LEU A 210 -2.82 11.59 1.67
CA LEU A 210 -3.18 10.48 0.78
C LEU A 210 -2.37 10.45 -0.51
N TRP A 211 -1.91 11.60 -0.99
CA TRP A 211 -1.00 11.64 -2.13
C TRP A 211 0.34 10.96 -1.82
N ALA A 212 0.93 11.25 -0.66
CA ALA A 212 2.16 10.59 -0.21
C ALA A 212 1.97 9.07 -0.06
N GLU A 213 0.83 8.63 0.49
CA GLU A 213 0.48 7.21 0.60
C GLU A 213 0.34 6.54 -0.77
N ALA A 214 -0.35 7.18 -1.72
CA ALA A 214 -0.49 6.70 -3.09
C ALA A 214 0.86 6.57 -3.79
N LEU A 215 1.74 7.56 -3.65
CA LEU A 215 3.05 7.55 -4.27
C LEU A 215 3.97 6.47 -3.67
N ALA A 216 3.91 6.27 -2.35
CA ALA A 216 4.60 5.16 -1.69
C ALA A 216 4.11 3.80 -2.22
N LEU A 217 2.80 3.66 -2.44
CA LEU A 217 2.22 2.44 -3.01
C LEU A 217 2.68 2.17 -4.45
N ILE A 218 2.68 3.20 -5.29
CA ILE A 218 3.12 3.08 -6.69
C ILE A 218 4.60 2.65 -6.75
N ASN A 219 5.43 3.15 -5.84
CA ASN A 219 6.83 2.72 -5.74
C ASN A 219 7.00 1.29 -5.22
N ALA A 220 6.04 0.79 -4.44
CA ALA A 220 6.07 -0.55 -3.86
C ALA A 220 5.58 -1.66 -4.82
N ILE A 221 4.75 -1.34 -5.82
CA ILE A 221 4.25 -2.34 -6.78
C ILE A 221 5.31 -2.77 -7.80
N PRO A 222 5.18 -3.95 -8.45
CA PRO A 222 6.12 -4.39 -9.47
C PRO A 222 6.13 -3.47 -10.70
N ALA A 223 7.24 -3.46 -11.46
CA ALA A 223 7.49 -2.50 -12.53
C ALA A 223 6.45 -2.53 -13.67
N GLU A 224 5.85 -3.69 -13.95
CA GLU A 224 4.80 -3.81 -14.96
C GLU A 224 3.54 -3.04 -14.54
N GLN A 225 3.04 -3.30 -13.34
CA GLN A 225 1.86 -2.63 -12.78
C GLN A 225 2.15 -1.15 -12.51
N ARG A 226 3.38 -0.81 -12.10
CA ARG A 226 3.82 0.59 -11.93
C ARG A 226 3.72 1.37 -13.23
N ARG A 227 4.22 0.83 -14.34
CA ARG A 227 4.10 1.45 -15.68
C ARG A 227 2.65 1.61 -16.11
N ARG A 228 1.79 0.64 -15.80
CA ARG A 228 0.35 0.74 -16.07
C ARG A 228 -0.30 1.90 -15.31
N VAL A 229 -0.04 2.03 -14.00
CA VAL A 229 -0.57 3.13 -13.19
C VAL A 229 -0.01 4.48 -13.67
N ALA A 230 1.28 4.53 -13.99
CA ALA A 230 1.96 5.70 -14.53
C ALA A 230 1.34 6.16 -15.86
N SER A 231 1.06 5.24 -16.79
CA SER A 231 0.37 5.54 -18.06
C SER A 231 -1.02 6.13 -17.83
N ILE A 232 -1.80 5.58 -16.89
CA ILE A 232 -3.12 6.11 -16.54
C ILE A 232 -3.01 7.53 -15.96
N ALA A 233 -2.02 7.78 -15.11
CA ALA A 233 -1.77 9.11 -14.55
C ALA A 233 -1.36 10.13 -15.63
N ALA A 234 -0.48 9.74 -16.56
CA ALA A 234 -0.04 10.61 -17.65
C ALA A 234 -1.14 10.91 -18.68
N ALA A 235 -2.18 10.06 -18.76
CA ALA A 235 -3.37 10.29 -19.58
C ALA A 235 -4.43 11.19 -18.92
N LEU A 236 -4.17 11.72 -17.72
CA LEU A 236 -5.02 12.73 -17.11
C LEU A 236 -4.98 14.05 -17.90
N ASP A 237 -6.00 14.89 -17.70
CA ASP A 237 -6.03 16.23 -18.29
C ASP A 237 -5.02 17.17 -17.62
N ASP A 238 -4.76 18.31 -18.26
CA ASP A 238 -3.76 19.27 -17.76
C ASP A 238 -4.06 19.82 -16.37
N ALA A 239 -5.34 19.91 -15.99
CA ALA A 239 -5.73 20.40 -14.67
C ALA A 239 -5.31 19.41 -13.57
N HIS A 240 -5.59 18.11 -13.77
CA HIS A 240 -5.16 17.09 -12.82
C HIS A 240 -3.64 16.89 -12.81
N LEU A 241 -2.95 17.02 -13.95
CA LEU A 241 -1.48 16.97 -14.00
C LEU A 241 -0.84 18.17 -13.30
N ALA A 242 -1.41 19.37 -13.45
CA ALA A 242 -0.98 20.55 -12.71
C ALA A 242 -1.18 20.36 -11.21
N HIS A 243 -2.34 19.83 -10.79
CA HIS A 243 -2.62 19.52 -9.38
C HIS A 243 -1.66 18.46 -8.82
N LEU A 244 -1.33 17.42 -9.60
CA LEU A 244 -0.31 16.43 -9.23
C LEU A 244 1.07 17.06 -8.99
N ILE A 245 1.48 17.96 -9.88
CA ILE A 245 2.75 18.70 -9.74
C ILE A 245 2.72 19.59 -8.50
N GLU A 246 1.64 20.34 -8.28
CA GLU A 246 1.46 21.19 -7.10
C GLU A 246 1.53 20.38 -5.80
N ARG A 247 0.83 19.24 -5.73
CA ARG A 247 0.82 18.37 -4.54
C ARG A 247 2.16 17.71 -4.28
N THR A 248 2.87 17.34 -5.35
CA THR A 248 4.23 16.80 -5.24
C THR A 248 5.22 17.87 -4.76
N GLN A 249 5.11 19.09 -5.28
CA GLN A 249 5.90 20.24 -4.87
C GLN A 249 5.67 20.59 -3.40
N ALA A 250 4.41 20.72 -2.99
CA ALA A 250 4.03 21.10 -1.63
C ALA A 250 4.53 20.12 -0.56
N GLN A 251 4.80 18.86 -0.95
CA GLN A 251 5.22 17.79 -0.06
C GLN A 251 6.68 17.33 -0.28
N ASP A 252 7.46 18.00 -1.14
CA ASP A 252 8.83 17.61 -1.56
C ASP A 252 8.94 16.12 -1.97
N LEU A 253 7.98 15.64 -2.76
CA LEU A 253 7.88 14.22 -3.14
C LEU A 253 8.54 13.88 -4.49
N TRP A 254 9.31 14.80 -5.06
CA TRP A 254 9.94 14.63 -6.38
C TRP A 254 10.87 13.41 -6.46
N GLU A 255 11.55 13.09 -5.35
CA GLU A 255 12.43 11.91 -5.27
C GLU A 255 11.68 10.59 -5.48
N TRP A 256 10.38 10.56 -5.17
CA TRP A 256 9.51 9.39 -5.32
C TRP A 256 8.76 9.38 -6.66
N LEU A 257 8.49 10.55 -7.24
CA LEU A 257 7.78 10.70 -8.51
C LEU A 257 8.68 10.49 -9.72
N LEU A 258 9.91 11.00 -9.70
CA LEU A 258 10.83 10.95 -10.84
C LEU A 258 11.15 9.53 -11.34
N PRO A 259 11.42 8.54 -10.46
CA PRO A 259 11.63 7.15 -10.90
C PRO A 259 10.42 6.59 -11.66
N ILE A 260 9.20 6.93 -11.25
CA ILE A 260 7.97 6.49 -11.93
C ILE A 260 7.88 7.11 -13.32
N VAL A 261 8.16 8.41 -13.43
CA VAL A 261 8.15 9.11 -14.72
C VAL A 261 9.18 8.49 -15.68
N ALA A 262 10.39 8.18 -15.20
CA ALA A 262 11.43 7.60 -16.03
C ALA A 262 11.11 6.20 -16.57
N GLU A 263 10.21 5.45 -15.93
CA GLU A 263 9.77 4.14 -16.42
C GLU A 263 8.66 4.21 -17.49
N MET A 264 8.10 5.39 -17.72
CA MET A 264 7.11 5.58 -18.78
C MET A 264 7.72 5.47 -20.18
N ASP A 265 6.89 5.18 -21.17
CA ASP A 265 7.32 5.19 -22.57
C ASP A 265 7.48 6.62 -23.12
N ALA A 266 8.07 6.71 -24.31
CA ALA A 266 8.36 7.96 -24.99
C ALA A 266 7.10 8.80 -25.29
N ALA A 267 5.94 8.18 -25.51
CA ALA A 267 4.70 8.91 -25.81
C ALA A 267 4.17 9.64 -24.57
N HIS A 268 4.26 8.99 -23.40
CA HIS A 268 3.91 9.64 -22.13
C HIS A 268 4.95 10.70 -21.74
N HIS A 269 6.24 10.49 -22.03
CA HIS A 269 7.25 11.56 -21.84
C HIS A 269 6.97 12.79 -22.71
N ASP A 270 6.57 12.61 -23.97
CA ASP A 270 6.14 13.74 -24.81
C ASP A 270 4.96 14.47 -24.18
N ARG A 271 3.93 13.74 -23.78
CA ARG A 271 2.75 14.33 -23.15
C ARG A 271 3.10 15.15 -21.91
N LEU A 272 3.98 14.62 -21.05
CA LEU A 272 4.41 15.30 -19.83
C LEU A 272 5.30 16.51 -20.12
N ALA A 273 6.18 16.44 -21.13
CA ALA A 273 7.08 17.53 -21.49
C ALA A 273 6.35 18.82 -21.90
N HIS A 274 5.10 18.70 -22.35
CA HIS A 274 4.24 19.83 -22.75
C HIS A 274 3.32 20.32 -21.63
N VAL A 275 3.41 19.78 -20.40
CA VAL A 275 2.58 20.23 -19.27
C VAL A 275 3.03 21.63 -18.84
N PRO A 276 2.16 22.67 -18.90
CA PRO A 276 2.57 24.05 -18.63
C PRO A 276 3.15 24.27 -17.23
N ALA A 277 2.67 23.51 -16.23
CA ALA A 277 3.15 23.61 -14.85
C ALA A 277 4.64 23.24 -14.69
N LEU A 278 5.24 22.48 -15.61
CA LEU A 278 6.68 22.17 -15.58
C LEU A 278 7.55 23.36 -16.03
N ALA A 279 6.99 24.38 -16.66
CA ALA A 279 7.72 25.57 -17.05
C ALA A 279 7.92 26.56 -15.89
N ASP A 280 7.34 26.30 -14.71
CA ASP A 280 7.52 27.11 -13.51
C ASP A 280 8.94 26.99 -12.93
N ASP A 281 9.54 28.12 -12.56
CA ASP A 281 10.90 28.16 -12.03
C ASP A 281 11.04 27.36 -10.73
N GLY A 282 10.03 27.41 -9.85
CA GLY A 282 10.06 26.70 -8.56
C GLY A 282 9.94 25.19 -8.72
N VAL A 283 9.16 24.73 -9.70
CA VAL A 283 9.07 23.31 -10.07
C VAL A 283 10.38 22.82 -10.68
N LEU A 284 10.97 23.56 -11.62
CA LEU A 284 12.27 23.24 -12.21
C LEU A 284 13.37 23.19 -11.15
N GLU A 285 13.37 24.14 -10.22
CA GLU A 285 14.32 24.18 -9.11
C GLU A 285 14.22 22.92 -8.23
N ALA A 286 13.00 22.54 -7.84
CA ALA A 286 12.77 21.36 -7.03
C ALA A 286 13.14 20.05 -7.75
N LEU A 287 12.84 19.94 -9.04
CA LEU A 287 13.23 18.81 -9.88
C LEU A 287 14.76 18.65 -9.94
N ILE A 288 15.47 19.75 -10.20
CA ILE A 288 16.94 19.74 -10.29
C ILE A 288 17.54 19.39 -8.93
N LEU A 289 17.03 19.96 -7.83
CA LEU A 289 17.50 19.64 -6.48
C LEU A 289 17.20 18.19 -6.07
N ALA A 290 16.04 17.63 -6.45
CA ALA A 290 15.72 16.24 -6.20
C ALA A 290 16.65 15.30 -6.99
N ALA A 291 16.90 15.64 -8.27
CA ALA A 291 17.84 14.90 -9.10
C ALA A 291 19.27 14.96 -8.58
N ASP A 292 19.73 16.13 -8.13
CA ASP A 292 21.06 16.30 -7.55
C ASP A 292 21.23 15.50 -6.25
N ARG A 293 20.29 15.65 -5.30
CA ARG A 293 20.33 14.99 -3.99
C ARG A 293 20.35 13.45 -4.09
N LYS A 294 19.68 12.88 -5.10
CA LYS A 294 19.48 11.42 -5.24
C LYS A 294 20.19 10.81 -6.44
N GLY A 295 20.96 11.59 -7.19
CA GLY A 295 21.60 11.14 -8.42
C GLY A 295 20.60 10.73 -9.51
N LEU A 296 19.42 11.37 -9.56
CA LEU A 296 18.34 11.05 -10.51
C LEU A 296 18.41 11.82 -11.83
N TYR A 297 19.56 12.44 -12.16
CA TYR A 297 19.73 13.08 -13.46
C TYR A 297 19.48 12.15 -14.66
N PRO A 298 19.91 10.88 -14.66
CA PRO A 298 19.58 9.95 -15.75
C PRO A 298 18.07 9.77 -15.96
N GLN A 299 17.26 9.92 -14.92
CA GLN A 299 15.80 9.84 -14.95
C GLN A 299 15.16 11.17 -15.37
N LEU A 300 15.76 12.30 -14.99
CA LEU A 300 15.24 13.64 -15.30
C LEU A 300 15.57 14.08 -16.74
N LEU A 301 16.79 13.83 -17.21
CA LEU A 301 17.30 14.35 -18.49
C LEU A 301 16.48 13.91 -19.71
N PRO A 302 15.99 12.65 -19.84
CA PRO A 302 15.14 12.26 -20.95
C PRO A 302 13.85 13.08 -21.06
N LEU A 303 13.26 13.48 -19.93
CA LEU A 303 12.09 14.35 -19.92
C LEU A 303 12.45 15.76 -20.37
N VAL A 304 13.53 16.33 -19.81
CA VAL A 304 13.99 17.69 -20.15
C VAL A 304 14.35 17.81 -21.63
N ALA A 305 14.99 16.79 -22.21
CA ALA A 305 15.37 16.77 -23.63
C ALA A 305 14.17 16.85 -24.58
N ARG A 306 12.97 16.48 -24.12
CA ARG A 306 11.71 16.53 -24.89
C ARG A 306 10.92 17.83 -24.67
N MET A 307 11.29 18.63 -23.68
CA MET A 307 10.68 19.93 -23.44
C MET A 307 11.09 20.94 -24.50
N ASP A 308 10.28 21.98 -24.70
CA ASP A 308 10.61 23.08 -25.60
C ASP A 308 11.93 23.78 -25.21
N ALA A 309 12.64 24.30 -26.22
CA ALA A 309 13.93 24.99 -26.03
C ALA A 309 13.86 26.15 -25.02
N ALA A 310 12.70 26.83 -24.92
CA ALA A 310 12.48 27.88 -23.94
C ALA A 310 12.50 27.36 -22.49
N VAL A 311 11.91 26.19 -22.24
CA VAL A 311 11.89 25.55 -20.93
C VAL A 311 13.26 24.96 -20.61
N GLN A 312 13.95 24.36 -21.59
CA GLN A 312 15.33 23.89 -21.41
C GLN A 312 16.28 25.04 -21.02
N THR A 313 16.16 26.19 -21.68
CA THR A 313 16.95 27.39 -21.37
C THR A 313 16.62 27.94 -19.98
N ARG A 314 15.36 27.82 -19.55
CA ARG A 314 14.93 28.20 -18.20
C ARG A 314 15.52 27.25 -17.16
N ALA A 315 15.45 25.93 -17.38
CA ALA A 315 16.05 24.92 -16.50
C ALA A 315 17.57 25.12 -16.33
N ALA A 316 18.28 25.45 -17.42
CA ALA A 316 19.70 25.77 -17.37
C ALA A 316 20.00 26.99 -16.47
N ARG A 317 19.23 28.08 -16.62
CA ARG A 317 19.36 29.27 -15.76
C ARG A 317 19.04 28.99 -14.29
N VAL A 318 18.07 28.12 -14.02
CA VAL A 318 17.75 27.68 -12.64
C VAL A 318 18.92 26.86 -12.07
N ALA A 319 19.48 25.93 -12.84
CA ALA A 319 20.67 25.18 -12.41
C ALA A 319 21.86 26.09 -12.09
N GLU A 320 22.12 27.12 -12.91
CA GLU A 320 23.17 28.11 -12.67
C GLU A 320 22.95 28.88 -11.36
N ARG A 321 21.71 29.28 -11.07
CA ARG A 321 21.34 29.95 -9.81
C ARG A 321 21.53 29.06 -8.58
N LEU A 322 21.30 27.75 -8.71
CA LEU A 322 21.47 26.78 -7.63
C LEU A 322 22.95 26.54 -7.26
N GLY A 323 23.87 26.90 -8.15
CA GLY A 323 25.30 26.99 -7.86
C GLY A 323 26.19 26.00 -8.63
N PRO A 324 27.52 26.15 -8.51
CA PRO A 324 28.49 25.47 -9.38
C PRO A 324 28.53 23.95 -9.19
N ALA A 325 28.21 23.44 -8.00
CA ALA A 325 28.18 22.00 -7.73
C ALA A 325 27.08 21.28 -8.53
N VAL A 326 25.86 21.84 -8.53
CA VAL A 326 24.71 21.33 -9.28
C VAL A 326 25.01 21.33 -10.78
N VAL A 327 25.60 22.42 -11.30
CA VAL A 327 26.02 22.52 -12.70
C VAL A 327 27.08 21.46 -13.04
N GLN A 328 28.03 21.18 -12.14
CA GLN A 328 29.04 20.16 -12.35
C GLN A 328 28.42 18.76 -12.43
N HIS A 329 27.54 18.39 -11.49
CA HIS A 329 26.86 17.09 -11.51
C HIS A 329 25.97 16.92 -12.74
N LEU A 330 25.22 17.95 -13.12
CA LEU A 330 24.42 17.98 -14.35
C LEU A 330 25.29 17.72 -15.59
N ASN A 331 26.43 18.41 -15.72
CA ASN A 331 27.36 18.21 -16.83
C ASN A 331 27.95 16.80 -16.86
N GLN A 332 28.25 16.22 -15.69
CA GLN A 332 28.71 14.83 -15.61
C GLN A 332 27.62 13.86 -16.08
N ALA A 333 26.38 14.06 -15.66
CA ALA A 333 25.25 13.24 -16.09
C ALA A 333 25.00 13.34 -17.62
N LEU A 334 25.04 14.56 -18.18
CA LEU A 334 24.92 14.77 -19.63
C LEU A 334 26.00 14.03 -20.44
N ARG A 335 27.26 14.04 -19.96
CA ARG A 335 28.34 13.26 -20.58
C ARG A 335 28.11 11.75 -20.48
N GLY A 336 27.56 11.28 -19.36
CA GLY A 336 27.20 9.88 -19.17
C GLY A 336 26.14 9.41 -20.15
N VAL A 337 25.08 10.21 -20.33
CA VAL A 337 24.01 9.90 -21.30
C VAL A 337 24.54 9.87 -22.74
N ALA A 338 25.40 10.82 -23.12
CA ALA A 338 26.01 10.88 -24.44
C ALA A 338 26.98 9.72 -24.75
N ALA A 339 27.52 9.05 -23.72
CA ALA A 339 28.39 7.88 -23.89
C ALA A 339 27.62 6.55 -24.02
N THR A 340 26.32 6.55 -23.68
CA THR A 340 25.44 5.36 -23.73
C THR A 340 24.44 5.37 -24.89
N ALA A 341 24.38 6.47 -25.66
CA ALA A 341 23.54 6.63 -26.85
C ALA A 341 24.32 6.29 -28.12
#